data_AF-A0A2I1DII5-F1
#
_entry.id   AF-A0A2I1DII5-F1
#
_cell.length_a   1.000
_cell.length_b   1.000
_cell.length_c   1.000
_cell.angle_alpha   90.00
_cell.angle_beta   90.00
_cell.angle_gamma   90.00
#
_symmetry.space_group_name_H-M   'P 1'
#
loop_
_entity.id
_entity.type
_entity.pdbx_description
1 polymer ?
#
loop_
_entity_poly.entity_id
_entity_poly.type
_entity_poly.pdbx_seq_one_letter_code
_entity_poly.pdbx_strand_id
1 'polypeptide(L)'
;MTGEVVDHRPPLRPVRGEKKKPASGSKPQRNRRTREEILADLQREEMALKSRMEKKLNAIRERRERLSETPENRRRRERERRAFEKAWGRIAPDMGYAHILGALQMVIASDHDMAALKKNGDKLIAAHGLSRKTR
;
A
#
# COMPACT_ATOMS: atom_id res chain seq x y z
N MET A 1 48.21 -41.24 -23.96
CA MET A 1 47.86 -39.93 -23.38
C MET A 1 47.89 -38.91 -24.50
N THR A 2 46.72 -38.51 -25.02
CA THR A 2 46.59 -37.45 -26.02
C THR A 2 45.55 -36.49 -25.48
N GLY A 3 46.03 -35.37 -24.93
CA GLY A 3 45.19 -34.33 -24.36
C GLY A 3 44.49 -33.54 -25.47
N GLU A 4 43.16 -33.45 -25.41
CA GLU A 4 42.39 -32.51 -26.21
C GLU A 4 42.64 -31.10 -25.70
N VAL A 5 43.18 -30.25 -26.56
CA VAL A 5 43.29 -28.81 -26.31
C VAL A 5 41.93 -28.20 -26.63
N VAL A 6 41.18 -27.83 -25.60
CA VAL A 6 39.91 -27.11 -25.77
C VAL A 6 40.23 -25.64 -26.07
N ASP A 7 39.95 -25.24 -27.30
CA ASP A 7 40.20 -23.88 -27.79
C ASP A 7 39.16 -22.90 -27.21
N HIS A 8 39.56 -22.09 -26.23
CA HIS A 8 38.68 -21.16 -25.49
C HIS A 8 38.52 -19.78 -26.16
N ARG A 9 38.61 -19.69 -27.49
CA ARG A 9 38.43 -18.39 -28.15
C ARG A 9 36.95 -17.97 -28.10
N PRO A 10 36.63 -16.78 -27.54
CA PRO A 10 35.27 -16.26 -27.58
C PRO A 10 34.84 -16.00 -29.04
N PRO A 11 33.56 -16.18 -29.38
CA PRO A 11 33.08 -15.99 -30.74
C PRO A 11 33.36 -14.55 -31.20
N LEU A 12 33.88 -14.41 -32.43
CA LEU A 12 34.09 -13.11 -33.05
C LEU A 12 32.78 -12.34 -33.09
N ARG A 13 32.82 -11.09 -32.61
CA ARG A 13 31.68 -10.17 -32.58
C ARG A 13 31.10 -10.06 -33.99
N PRO A 14 29.77 -10.21 -34.19
CA PRO A 14 29.19 -10.16 -35.51
C PRO A 14 29.52 -8.82 -36.17
N VAL A 15 30.00 -8.89 -37.42
CA VAL A 15 30.31 -7.72 -38.25
C VAL A 15 29.03 -6.88 -38.32
N ARG A 16 29.16 -5.63 -37.87
CA ARG A 16 28.06 -4.66 -37.77
C ARG A 16 27.47 -4.48 -39.17
N GLY A 17 26.37 -5.18 -39.45
CA GLY A 17 25.66 -5.11 -40.72
C GLY A 17 25.47 -3.66 -41.13
N GLU A 18 25.86 -3.36 -42.37
CA GLU A 18 25.70 -2.06 -42.97
C GLU A 18 24.24 -1.63 -42.86
N LYS A 19 23.99 -0.61 -42.04
CA LYS A 19 22.67 0.02 -41.98
C LYS A 19 22.44 0.69 -43.34
N LYS A 20 21.58 0.09 -44.17
CA LYS A 20 21.00 0.75 -45.34
C LYS A 20 20.53 2.14 -44.91
N LYS A 21 21.17 3.19 -45.43
CA LYS A 21 20.69 4.56 -45.26
C LYS A 21 19.30 4.64 -45.90
N PRO A 22 18.25 5.07 -45.18
CA PRO A 22 16.97 5.29 -45.82
C PRO A 22 17.13 6.37 -46.89
N ALA A 23 16.57 6.09 -48.07
CA ALA A 23 16.56 6.98 -49.21
C ALA A 23 15.95 8.34 -48.81
N SER A 24 16.55 9.41 -49.33
CA SER A 24 16.11 10.79 -49.18
C SER A 24 14.66 10.97 -49.59
N GLY A 25 13.80 11.35 -48.65
CA GLY A 25 12.41 11.70 -48.91
C GLY A 25 11.80 12.46 -47.75
N SER A 26 11.86 13.79 -47.83
CA SER A 26 11.34 14.78 -46.88
C SER A 26 12.02 14.81 -45.49
N LYS A 27 12.64 15.95 -45.16
CA LYS A 27 12.92 16.29 -43.76
C LYS A 27 11.55 16.40 -43.07
N PRO A 28 11.31 15.75 -41.92
CA PRO A 28 10.04 15.90 -41.22
C PRO A 28 9.84 17.38 -40.92
N GLN A 29 8.83 17.97 -41.55
CA GLN A 29 8.43 19.34 -41.30
C GLN A 29 8.03 19.38 -39.82
N ARG A 30 8.86 20.04 -39.00
CA ARG A 30 8.56 20.25 -37.58
C ARG A 30 7.32 21.12 -37.53
N ASN A 31 6.14 20.50 -37.42
CA ASN A 31 4.93 21.20 -37.06
C ASN A 31 5.25 21.95 -35.76
N ARG A 32 5.29 23.28 -35.86
CA ARG A 32 5.42 24.14 -34.69
C ARG A 32 4.15 23.90 -33.88
N ARG A 33 4.32 23.46 -32.64
CA ARG A 33 3.19 23.25 -31.74
C ARG A 33 2.38 24.54 -31.66
N THR A 34 1.07 24.42 -31.73
CA THR A 34 0.18 25.58 -31.56
C THR A 34 0.25 26.05 -30.10
N ARG A 35 -0.11 27.31 -29.83
CA ARG A 35 -0.13 27.83 -28.45
C ARG A 35 -1.05 27.01 -27.54
N GLU A 36 -2.13 26.48 -28.10
CA GLU A 36 -3.11 25.64 -27.40
C GLU A 36 -2.52 24.28 -27.04
N GLU A 37 -1.77 23.65 -27.94
CA GLU A 37 -1.07 22.39 -27.67
C GLU A 37 -0.02 22.56 -26.56
N ILE A 38 0.70 23.69 -26.56
CA ILE A 38 1.69 24.01 -25.53
C ILE A 38 1.01 24.18 -24.16
N LEU A 39 -0.15 24.85 -24.10
CA LEU A 39 -0.91 25.00 -22.86
C LEU A 39 -1.43 23.66 -22.33
N ALA A 40 -1.95 22.81 -23.21
CA ALA A 40 -2.42 21.48 -22.81
C ALA A 40 -1.28 20.58 -22.31
N ASP A 41 -0.11 20.65 -22.94
CA ASP A 41 1.10 19.93 -22.48
C ASP A 41 1.54 20.43 -21.11
N LEU A 42 1.58 21.75 -20.89
CA LEU A 42 1.92 22.34 -19.58
C LEU A 42 0.95 21.91 -18.48
N GLN A 43 -0.36 21.87 -18.76
CA GLN A 43 -1.36 21.39 -17.79
C GLN A 43 -1.18 19.90 -17.44
N ARG A 44 -0.84 19.06 -18.43
CA ARG A 44 -0.53 17.64 -18.19
C ARG A 44 0.72 17.48 -17.33
N GLU A 45 1.75 18.28 -17.59
CA GLU A 45 2.98 18.31 -16.81
C GLU A 45 2.70 18.76 -15.36
N GLU A 46 1.89 19.79 -15.16
CA GLU A 46 1.47 20.24 -13.83
C GLU A 46 0.72 19.15 -13.05
N MET A 47 -0.26 18.49 -13.67
CA MET A 47 -1.00 17.41 -13.03
C MET A 47 -0.09 16.22 -12.70
N ALA A 48 0.81 15.85 -13.62
CA ALA A 48 1.78 14.78 -13.39
C ALA A 48 2.74 15.13 -12.24
N LEU A 49 3.18 16.38 -12.15
CA LEU A 49 4.03 16.86 -11.07
C LEU A 49 3.28 16.83 -9.74
N LYS A 50 2.06 17.35 -9.68
CA LYS A 50 1.20 17.34 -8.48
C LYS A 50 0.97 15.91 -7.98
N SER A 51 0.60 14.98 -8.87
CA SER A 51 0.42 13.57 -8.52
C SER A 51 1.70 12.93 -7.98
N ARG A 52 2.87 13.24 -8.56
CA ARG A 52 4.17 12.76 -8.05
C ARG A 52 4.47 13.33 -6.66
N MET A 53 4.18 14.61 -6.42
CA MET A 53 4.38 15.24 -5.13
C MET A 53 3.44 14.69 -4.06
N GLU A 54 2.16 14.47 -4.39
CA GLU A 54 1.20 13.83 -3.49
C GLU A 54 1.64 12.41 -3.11
N LYS A 55 2.10 11.61 -4.08
CA LYS A 55 2.65 10.28 -3.80
C LYS A 55 3.85 10.33 -2.86
N LYS A 56 4.76 11.30 -3.06
CA LYS A 56 5.91 11.49 -2.17
C LYS A 56 5.47 11.93 -0.77
N LEU A 57 4.51 12.85 -0.66
CA LEU A 57 3.97 13.29 0.63
C LEU A 57 3.30 12.14 1.38
N ASN A 58 2.51 11.31 0.68
CA ASN A 58 1.89 10.13 1.28
C ASN A 58 2.94 9.10 1.75
N ALA A 59 3.98 8.85 0.96
CA ALA A 59 5.07 7.96 1.37
C ALA A 59 5.83 8.50 2.60
N ILE A 60 6.03 9.82 2.71
CA ILE A 60 6.63 10.44 3.90
C ILE A 60 5.72 10.32 5.11
N ARG A 61 4.41 10.54 4.96
CA ARG A 61 3.42 10.39 6.03
C ARG A 61 3.37 8.95 6.54
N GLU A 62 3.29 7.98 5.64
CA GLU A 62 3.29 6.56 6.00
C GLU A 62 4.59 6.16 6.71
N ARG A 63 5.74 6.65 6.24
CA ARG A 63 7.03 6.41 6.91
C ARG A 63 7.07 7.06 8.29
N ARG A 64 6.53 8.27 8.43
CA ARG A 64 6.40 8.96 9.73
C ARG A 64 5.49 8.19 10.67
N GLU A 65 4.37 7.68 10.19
CA GLU A 65 3.46 6.83 10.96
C GLU A 65 4.18 5.56 11.41
N ARG A 66 4.81 4.81 10.50
CA ARG A 66 5.60 3.62 10.83
C ARG A 66 6.73 3.90 11.83
N LEU A 67 7.38 5.06 11.75
CA LEU A 67 8.40 5.47 12.71
C LEU A 67 7.80 5.93 14.05
N SER A 68 6.59 6.49 14.04
CA SER A 68 5.85 6.86 15.25
C SER A 68 5.22 5.65 15.96
N GLU A 69 5.04 4.53 15.25
CA GLU A 69 4.65 3.27 15.84
C GLU A 69 5.81 2.68 16.65
N THR A 70 5.92 3.09 17.90
CA THR A 70 6.84 2.46 18.84
C THR A 70 6.50 0.96 18.96
N PRO A 71 7.51 0.08 19.18
CA PRO A 71 7.27 -1.35 19.42
C PRO A 71 6.27 -1.60 20.56
N GLU A 72 6.21 -0.70 21.54
CA GLU A 72 5.26 -0.72 22.65
C GLU A 72 3.82 -0.50 22.17
N ASN A 73 3.59 0.48 21.30
CA ASN A 73 2.28 0.75 20.72
C ASN A 73 1.79 -0.41 19.85
N ARG A 74 2.71 -1.05 19.11
CA ARG A 74 2.39 -2.26 18.33
C ARG A 74 1.97 -3.41 19.24
N ARG A 75 2.75 -3.68 20.30
CA ARG A 75 2.43 -4.70 21.32
C ARG A 75 1.11 -4.40 22.02
N ARG A 76 0.83 -3.13 22.33
CA ARG A 76 -0.43 -2.70 22.95
C ARG A 76 -1.62 -2.99 22.05
N ARG A 77 -1.58 -2.57 20.77
CA ARG A 77 -2.64 -2.86 19.79
C ARG A 77 -2.87 -4.36 19.61
N GLU A 78 -1.80 -5.15 19.55
CA GLU A 78 -1.91 -6.59 19.44
C GLU A 78 -2.57 -7.23 20.68
N ARG A 79 -2.25 -6.74 21.89
CA ARG A 79 -2.91 -7.18 23.13
C ARG A 79 -4.39 -6.81 23.14
N GLU A 80 -4.73 -5.57 22.78
CA GLU A 80 -6.11 -5.09 22.69
C GLU A 80 -6.92 -5.94 21.69
N ARG A 81 -6.34 -6.20 20.51
CA ARG A 81 -6.95 -7.08 19.49
C ARG A 81 -7.20 -8.49 20.02
N ARG A 82 -6.20 -9.12 20.64
CA ARG A 82 -6.35 -10.48 21.21
C ARG A 82 -7.38 -10.53 22.32
N ALA A 83 -7.41 -9.51 23.18
CA ALA A 83 -8.39 -9.41 24.25
C ALA A 83 -9.81 -9.27 23.69
N PHE A 84 -9.98 -8.46 22.65
CA PHE A 84 -11.25 -8.34 21.93
C PHE A 84 -11.70 -9.67 21.32
N GLU A 85 -10.85 -10.33 20.53
CA GLU A 85 -11.17 -11.61 19.88
C GLU A 85 -11.56 -12.68 20.91
N LYS A 86 -10.88 -12.70 22.06
CA LYS A 86 -11.19 -13.63 23.15
C LYS A 86 -12.50 -13.29 23.87
N ALA A 87 -12.75 -12.01 24.14
CA ALA A 87 -14.00 -11.57 24.74
C ALA A 87 -15.17 -11.92 23.83
N TRP A 88 -15.02 -11.62 22.54
CA TRP A 88 -16.02 -11.84 21.53
C TRP A 88 -16.32 -13.34 21.34
N GLY A 89 -15.30 -14.18 21.17
CA GLY A 89 -15.50 -15.62 21.02
C GLY A 89 -16.18 -16.29 22.22
N ARG A 90 -16.21 -15.63 23.39
CA ARG A 90 -16.97 -16.09 24.57
C ARG A 90 -18.41 -15.59 24.58
N ILE A 91 -18.66 -14.39 24.07
CA ILE A 91 -19.98 -13.75 24.08
C ILE A 91 -20.83 -14.25 22.92
N ALA A 92 -20.26 -14.35 21.73
CA ALA A 92 -20.95 -14.71 20.50
C ALA A 92 -20.03 -15.55 19.59
N PRO A 93 -19.84 -16.85 19.90
CA PRO A 93 -18.92 -17.73 19.17
C PRO A 93 -19.27 -17.90 17.70
N ASP A 94 -20.56 -17.83 17.35
CA ASP A 94 -21.05 -18.08 16.00
C ASP A 94 -21.04 -16.83 15.10
N MET A 95 -20.69 -15.67 15.66
CA MET A 95 -20.71 -14.41 14.92
C MET A 95 -19.30 -14.00 14.45
N GLY A 96 -19.12 -13.85 13.14
CA GLY A 96 -17.90 -13.27 12.55
C GLY A 96 -17.84 -11.72 12.60
N TYR A 97 -16.70 -11.14 12.21
CA TYR A 97 -16.48 -9.68 12.21
C TYR A 97 -17.52 -8.88 11.42
N ALA A 98 -18.06 -9.43 10.33
CA ALA A 98 -19.10 -8.77 9.54
C ALA A 98 -20.37 -8.48 10.36
N HIS A 99 -20.75 -9.40 11.26
CA HIS A 99 -21.91 -9.22 12.13
C HIS A 99 -21.69 -8.12 13.17
N ILE A 100 -20.44 -7.94 13.63
CA ILE A 100 -20.08 -6.87 14.57
C ILE A 100 -20.25 -5.50 13.90
N LEU A 101 -19.84 -5.36 12.64
CA LEU A 101 -20.04 -4.13 11.87
C LEU A 101 -21.52 -3.84 11.67
N GLY A 102 -22.32 -4.86 11.34
CA GLY A 102 -23.78 -4.72 11.23
C GLY A 102 -24.41 -4.27 12.55
N ALA A 103 -24.06 -4.91 13.66
CA ALA A 103 -24.55 -4.54 14.98
C ALA A 103 -24.15 -3.10 15.36
N LEU A 104 -22.89 -2.71 15.09
CA LEU A 104 -22.42 -1.36 15.37
C LEU A 104 -23.17 -0.32 14.53
N GLN A 105 -23.41 -0.60 13.25
CA GLN A 105 -24.21 0.28 12.38
C GLN A 105 -25.63 0.47 12.92
N MET A 106 -26.28 -0.61 13.38
CA MET A 106 -27.61 -0.53 13.98
C MET A 106 -27.62 0.33 15.25
N VAL A 107 -26.59 0.18 16.10
CA VAL A 107 -26.48 0.95 17.34
C VAL A 107 -26.25 2.44 17.06
N ILE A 108 -25.42 2.77 16.07
CA ILE A 108 -25.19 4.15 15.63
C ILE A 108 -26.46 4.74 15.02
N ALA A 109 -27.15 3.99 14.17
CA ALA A 109 -28.40 4.44 13.53
C ALA A 109 -29.56 4.64 14.52
N SER A 110 -29.46 4.07 15.72
CA SER A 110 -30.48 4.19 16.77
C SER A 110 -30.17 5.29 17.80
N ASP A 111 -29.20 6.18 17.51
CA ASP A 111 -28.76 7.29 18.37
C ASP A 111 -28.50 6.88 19.83
N HIS A 112 -27.93 5.69 20.04
CA HIS A 112 -27.53 5.26 21.37
C HIS A 112 -26.36 6.08 21.91
N ASP A 113 -26.29 6.22 23.24
CA ASP A 113 -25.19 6.89 23.91
C ASP A 113 -23.86 6.15 23.68
N MET A 114 -23.04 6.71 22.79
CA MET A 114 -21.72 6.18 22.43
C MET A 114 -20.75 6.17 23.61
N ALA A 115 -20.91 7.06 24.60
CA ALA A 115 -20.07 7.09 25.78
C ALA A 115 -20.41 5.93 26.73
N ALA A 116 -21.70 5.63 26.91
CA ALA A 116 -22.15 4.44 27.64
C ALA A 116 -21.72 3.15 26.93
N LEU A 117 -21.85 3.09 25.60
CA LEU A 117 -21.43 1.94 24.79
C LEU A 117 -19.93 1.66 24.97
N LYS A 118 -19.09 2.70 24.94
CA LYS A 118 -17.65 2.58 25.18
C LYS A 118 -17.35 2.00 26.57
N LYS A 119 -17.98 2.55 27.62
CA LYS A 119 -17.81 2.05 29.00
C LYS A 119 -18.25 0.58 29.13
N ASN A 120 -19.32 0.19 28.47
CA ASN A 120 -19.79 -1.20 28.46
C ASN A 120 -18.83 -2.12 27.71
N GLY A 121 -18.29 -1.68 26.57
CA GLY A 121 -17.25 -2.40 25.83
C GLY A 121 -16.00 -2.65 26.69
N ASP A 122 -15.52 -1.63 27.40
CA ASP A 122 -14.35 -1.75 28.29
C ASP A 122 -14.60 -2.77 29.41
N LYS A 123 -15.80 -2.79 30.00
CA LYS A 123 -16.21 -3.80 31.00
C LYS A 123 -16.24 -5.21 30.42
N LEU A 124 -16.76 -5.40 29.21
CA LEU A 124 -16.81 -6.70 28.55
C LEU A 124 -15.41 -7.23 28.22
N ILE A 125 -14.51 -6.36 27.76
CA ILE A 125 -13.11 -6.72 27.53
C ILE A 125 -12.42 -7.07 28.85
N ALA A 126 -12.66 -6.33 29.93
CA ALA A 126 -12.10 -6.64 31.25
C ALA A 126 -12.62 -7.99 31.79
N ALA A 127 -13.91 -8.29 31.61
CA ALA A 127 -14.55 -9.50 32.10
C ALA A 127 -14.14 -10.75 31.28
N HIS A 128 -14.10 -10.64 29.95
CA HIS A 128 -13.96 -11.78 29.06
C HIS A 128 -12.67 -11.81 28.25
N GLY A 129 -11.99 -10.68 28.05
CA GLY A 129 -10.87 -10.52 27.13
C GLY A 129 -9.50 -10.80 27.73
N LEU A 130 -9.29 -10.53 29.02
CA LEU A 130 -8.05 -10.89 29.71
C LEU A 130 -8.19 -12.30 30.29
N SER A 131 -7.28 -13.23 29.98
CA SER A 131 -7.12 -14.38 30.88
C SER A 131 -6.74 -13.82 32.24
N ARG A 132 -7.54 -14.08 33.28
CA ARG A 132 -6.98 -14.10 34.63
C ARG A 132 -5.74 -14.97 34.54
N LYS A 133 -4.58 -14.37 34.77
CA LYS A 133 -3.32 -15.08 34.85
C LYS A 133 -3.48 -15.99 36.06
N THR A 134 -4.00 -17.21 35.85
CA THR A 134 -3.98 -18.26 36.85
C THR A 134 -2.51 -18.52 37.10
N ARG A 135 -2.05 -18.01 38.25
CA ARG A 135 -0.74 -18.27 38.79
C ARG A 135 -0.78 -19.61 39.49
#